data_AF-A0A0N0BNN4-F1
#
_entry.id   AF-A0A0N0BNN4-F1
#
_cell.length_a   1.000
_cell.length_b   1.000
_cell.length_c   1.000
_cell.angle_alpha   90.00
_cell.angle_beta   90.00
_cell.angle_gamma   90.00
#
_symmetry.space_group_name_H-M   'P 1'
#
loop_
_entity.id
_entity.type
_entity.pdbx_description
1 polymer ?
#
loop_
_entity_poly.entity_id
_entity_poly.type
_entity_poly.pdbx_seq_one_letter_code
_entity_poly.pdbx_strand_id
1 'polypeptide(L)'
;MTDDTDVEIREVQTAKVRREGTDENWSAIVSITKAVRAAGLEDGGSFRFDPLAVEELGMVPALGSPETADGRSESLTRNVRKEGAGGKTLRLVLPEDVLEALDISDDEVGGDEPAEVSVWAGDQLVAFERSEERTVEVDRDEAEDS
;
A
#
# COMPACT_ATOMS: atom_id res chain seq x y z
N MET A 1 -6.10 -31.89 8.46
CA MET A 1 -6.26 -30.75 9.38
C MET A 1 -5.49 -29.64 8.72
N THR A 2 -6.19 -28.76 8.01
CA THR A 2 -5.60 -27.49 7.57
C THR A 2 -5.77 -26.60 8.78
N ASP A 3 -4.66 -26.26 9.45
CA ASP A 3 -4.66 -25.21 10.46
C ASP A 3 -5.18 -23.95 9.76
N ASP A 4 -6.39 -23.54 10.12
CA ASP A 4 -6.95 -22.25 9.74
C ASP A 4 -6.20 -21.21 10.59
N THR A 5 -4.96 -20.93 10.21
CA THR A 5 -4.13 -19.93 10.87
C THR A 5 -4.70 -18.58 10.48
N ASP A 6 -5.60 -18.06 11.29
CA ASP A 6 -6.09 -16.69 11.19
C ASP A 6 -4.89 -15.74 11.26
N VAL A 7 -4.62 -15.01 10.16
CA VAL A 7 -3.50 -14.07 10.09
C VAL A 7 -4.00 -12.71 10.55
N GLU A 8 -3.61 -12.32 11.76
CA GLU A 8 -3.93 -11.00 12.30
C GLU A 8 -3.15 -9.91 11.54
N ILE A 9 -3.88 -9.02 10.85
CA ILE A 9 -3.35 -7.79 10.27
C ILE A 9 -3.88 -6.58 11.02
N ARG A 10 -3.08 -5.50 11.03
CA ARG A 10 -3.45 -4.22 11.63
C ARG A 10 -3.00 -3.08 10.76
N GLU A 11 -3.69 -1.95 10.86
CA GLU A 11 -3.25 -0.72 10.19
C GLU A 11 -1.90 -0.30 10.78
N VAL A 12 -0.91 -0.12 9.91
CA VAL A 12 0.47 0.19 10.32
C VAL A 12 0.93 1.55 9.80
N GLN A 13 0.31 2.04 8.73
CA GLN A 13 0.56 3.38 8.18
C GLN A 13 -0.47 3.75 7.12
N THR A 14 -0.69 5.04 6.94
CA THR A 14 -1.24 5.63 5.71
C THR A 14 -0.09 6.07 4.80
N ALA A 15 -0.23 5.89 3.49
CA ALA A 15 0.77 6.27 2.50
C ALA A 15 0.14 6.98 1.29
N LYS A 16 0.79 8.04 0.82
CA LYS A 16 0.44 8.71 -0.43
C LYS A 16 0.91 7.89 -1.63
N VAL A 17 0.03 7.73 -2.62
CA VAL A 17 0.36 7.16 -3.92
C VAL A 17 1.04 8.24 -4.76
N ARG A 18 2.28 7.98 -5.16
CA ARG A 18 3.10 8.95 -5.91
C ARG A 18 3.43 8.44 -7.29
N ARG A 19 3.61 9.36 -8.22
CA ARG A 19 4.15 9.08 -9.54
C ARG A 19 5.68 9.01 -9.49
N GLU A 20 6.25 7.94 -10.01
CA GLU A 20 7.69 7.86 -10.31
C GLU A 20 7.90 7.65 -11.82
N GLY A 21 8.78 8.44 -12.42
CA GLY A 21 9.12 8.35 -13.84
C GLY A 21 8.88 9.65 -14.58
N THR A 22 8.70 9.56 -15.89
CA THR A 22 8.32 10.68 -16.78
C THR A 22 6.84 10.57 -17.16
N ASP A 23 6.19 11.66 -17.58
CA ASP A 23 4.77 11.65 -17.95
C ASP A 23 4.36 10.53 -18.93
N GLU A 24 5.23 10.18 -19.89
CA GLU A 24 4.97 9.12 -20.88
C GLU A 24 5.28 7.71 -20.38
N ASN A 25 5.98 7.56 -19.25
CA ASN A 25 6.42 6.28 -18.72
C ASN A 25 6.65 6.39 -17.21
N TRP A 26 5.56 6.26 -16.46
CA TRP A 26 5.55 6.39 -15.01
C TRP A 26 5.00 5.12 -14.34
N SER A 27 5.16 5.04 -13.03
CA SER A 27 4.59 3.98 -12.19
C SER A 27 4.10 4.56 -10.87
N ALA A 28 2.99 4.04 -10.35
CA ALA A 28 2.51 4.38 -9.02
C ALA A 28 3.39 3.72 -7.97
N ILE A 29 3.89 4.50 -7.02
CA ILE A 29 4.71 4.01 -5.91
C ILE A 29 4.13 4.42 -4.58
N VAL A 30 4.30 3.55 -3.59
CA VAL A 30 3.96 3.80 -2.19
C VAL A 30 5.15 3.49 -1.28
N SER A 31 5.42 4.38 -0.33
CA SER A 31 6.46 4.16 0.68
C SER A 31 5.89 3.34 1.83
N ILE A 32 6.30 2.07 1.95
CA ILE A 32 5.66 1.08 2.85
C ILE A 32 6.61 0.51 3.92
N THR A 33 7.63 1.28 4.31
CA THR A 33 8.69 0.82 5.24
C THR A 33 8.16 0.16 6.52
N LYS A 34 7.12 0.71 7.16
CA LYS A 34 6.59 0.13 8.40
C LYS A 34 5.85 -1.18 8.12
N ALA A 35 5.08 -1.22 7.02
CA ALA A 35 4.35 -2.41 6.59
C ALA A 35 5.28 -3.56 6.21
N VAL A 36 6.34 -3.32 5.44
CA VAL A 36 7.33 -4.34 5.09
C VAL A 36 7.93 -4.98 6.34
N ARG A 37 8.32 -4.15 7.32
CA ARG A 37 8.88 -4.64 8.60
C ARG A 37 7.85 -5.38 9.44
N ALA A 38 6.60 -4.92 9.46
CA ALA A 38 5.51 -5.58 10.18
C ALA A 38 5.17 -6.95 9.58
N ALA A 39 5.29 -7.08 8.25
CA ALA A 39 5.15 -8.36 7.55
C ALA A 39 6.38 -9.28 7.69
N GLY A 40 7.40 -8.89 8.46
CA GLY A 40 8.62 -9.68 8.67
C GLY A 40 9.55 -9.73 7.45
N LEU A 41 9.43 -8.78 6.53
CA LEU A 41 10.21 -8.72 5.29
C LEU A 41 11.23 -7.58 5.30
N GLU A 42 12.09 -7.60 4.29
CA GLU A 42 13.15 -6.63 4.10
C GLU A 42 13.32 -6.25 2.61
N ASP A 43 14.33 -5.45 2.31
CA ASP A 43 14.71 -5.09 0.94
C ASP A 43 15.03 -6.34 0.12
N GLY A 44 14.55 -6.37 -1.12
CA GLY A 44 14.66 -7.53 -1.99
C GLY A 44 13.56 -8.58 -1.78
N GLY A 45 12.75 -8.48 -0.72
CA GLY A 45 11.51 -9.25 -0.62
C GLY A 45 10.51 -8.85 -1.72
N SER A 46 9.49 -9.68 -1.92
CA SER A 46 8.45 -9.46 -2.92
C SER A 46 7.05 -9.58 -2.33
N PHE A 47 6.09 -8.94 -2.97
CA PHE A 47 4.66 -9.07 -2.68
C PHE A 47 3.92 -9.43 -3.95
N ARG A 48 3.05 -10.43 -3.86
CA ARG A 48 2.12 -10.82 -4.92
C ARG A 48 0.73 -10.33 -4.58
N PHE A 49 0.22 -9.38 -5.35
CA PHE A 49 -1.09 -8.79 -5.16
C PHE A 49 -2.22 -9.71 -5.63
N ASP A 50 -3.37 -9.59 -4.98
CA ASP A 50 -4.65 -10.16 -5.42
C ASP A 50 -5.73 -9.06 -5.49
N PRO A 51 -5.79 -8.30 -6.60
CA PRO A 51 -6.72 -7.17 -6.74
C PRO A 51 -8.20 -7.60 -6.75
N LEU A 52 -8.49 -8.84 -7.15
CA LEU A 52 -9.88 -9.33 -7.23
C LEU A 52 -10.51 -9.52 -5.85
N ALA A 53 -9.69 -9.71 -4.81
CA ALA A 53 -10.19 -9.87 -3.45
C ALA A 53 -10.79 -8.57 -2.87
N VAL A 54 -10.64 -7.42 -3.54
CA VAL A 54 -11.22 -6.14 -3.09
C VAL A 54 -12.74 -6.19 -3.00
N GLU A 55 -13.41 -6.93 -3.90
CA GLU A 55 -14.88 -7.04 -3.91
C GLU A 55 -15.41 -7.76 -2.67
N GLU A 56 -14.62 -8.68 -2.10
CA GLU A 56 -15.00 -9.47 -0.93
C GLU A 56 -14.48 -8.86 0.37
N LEU A 57 -13.27 -8.29 0.36
CA LEU A 57 -12.58 -7.84 1.57
C LEU A 57 -12.59 -6.31 1.77
N GLY A 58 -12.97 -5.53 0.76
CA GLY A 58 -12.84 -4.07 0.75
C GLY A 58 -11.38 -3.59 0.71
N MET A 59 -10.43 -4.51 0.52
CA MET A 59 -9.00 -4.24 0.50
C MET A 59 -8.30 -5.13 -0.52
N VAL A 60 -7.17 -4.67 -1.05
CA VAL A 60 -6.30 -5.46 -1.93
C VAL A 60 -5.19 -6.11 -1.10
N PRO A 61 -5.26 -7.42 -0.79
CA PRO A 61 -4.19 -8.13 -0.13
C PRO A 61 -3.01 -8.39 -1.07
N ALA A 62 -1.83 -8.53 -0.49
CA ALA A 62 -0.63 -8.98 -1.16
C ALA A 62 0.20 -9.89 -0.27
N LEU A 63 0.47 -11.11 -0.76
CA LEU A 63 1.25 -12.11 -0.06
C LEU A 63 2.74 -11.85 -0.24
N GLY A 64 3.41 -11.74 0.88
CA GLY A 64 4.82 -11.44 1.00
C GLY A 64 5.69 -12.68 0.92
N SER A 65 6.84 -12.55 0.26
CA SER A 65 7.86 -13.57 0.16
C SER A 65 9.24 -12.94 0.41
N PRO A 66 10.14 -13.61 1.16
CA PRO A 66 11.49 -13.10 1.40
C PRO A 66 12.35 -13.12 0.13
N GLU A 67 11.94 -13.89 -0.87
CA GLU A 67 12.65 -14.02 -2.14
C GLU A 67 12.35 -12.87 -3.08
N THR A 68 13.39 -12.40 -3.77
CA THR A 68 13.22 -11.49 -4.91
C THR A 68 12.57 -12.26 -6.04
N ALA A 69 11.43 -11.76 -6.50
CA ALA A 69 10.77 -12.33 -7.66
C ALA A 69 11.50 -11.88 -8.94
N ASP A 70 11.78 -12.85 -9.82
CA ASP A 70 12.12 -12.57 -11.20
C ASP A 70 10.88 -11.97 -11.89
N GLY A 71 10.75 -10.64 -11.84
CA GLY A 71 9.58 -9.88 -12.30
C GLY A 71 9.24 -10.00 -13.81
N ARG A 72 9.83 -10.96 -14.51
CA ARG A 72 9.49 -11.35 -15.89
C ARG A 72 8.37 -12.39 -15.96
N SER A 73 8.04 -13.07 -14.86
CA SER A 73 7.12 -14.21 -14.88
C SER A 73 5.79 -13.97 -14.16
N GLU A 74 5.66 -12.91 -13.35
CA GLU A 74 4.46 -12.65 -12.55
C GLU A 74 4.02 -11.18 -12.63
N SER A 75 2.95 -10.91 -13.38
CA SER A 75 2.42 -9.57 -13.65
C SER A 75 1.98 -8.81 -12.40
N LEU A 76 1.57 -9.52 -11.34
CA LEU A 76 1.12 -8.96 -10.06
C LEU A 76 2.16 -9.09 -8.93
N THR A 77 3.37 -9.60 -9.20
CA THR A 77 4.42 -9.65 -8.18
C THR A 77 5.31 -8.41 -8.29
N ARG A 78 5.59 -7.77 -7.17
CA ARG A 78 6.41 -6.56 -7.09
C ARG A 78 7.45 -6.70 -6.00
N ASN A 79 8.69 -6.34 -6.34
CA ASN A 79 9.80 -6.35 -5.40
C ASN A 79 9.78 -5.07 -4.56
N VAL A 80 10.04 -5.23 -3.27
CA VAL A 80 10.34 -4.13 -2.36
C VAL A 80 11.68 -3.54 -2.74
N ARG A 81 11.71 -2.23 -2.96
CA ARG A 81 12.92 -1.49 -3.35
C ARG A 81 13.29 -0.44 -2.32
N LYS A 82 14.57 -0.21 -2.11
CA LYS A 82 15.09 0.94 -1.36
C LYS A 82 14.97 2.25 -2.14
N GLU A 83 14.65 3.32 -1.42
CA GLU A 83 14.63 4.70 -1.92
C GLU A 83 15.46 5.63 -1.02
N GLY A 84 16.04 6.67 -1.65
CA GLY A 84 16.74 7.77 -0.99
C GLY A 84 18.21 7.49 -0.65
N ALA A 85 18.94 8.56 -0.31
CA ALA A 85 20.33 8.47 0.11
C ALA A 85 20.44 7.69 1.42
N GLY A 86 20.94 6.45 1.34
CA GLY A 86 21.08 5.54 2.48
C GLY A 86 20.01 4.45 2.59
N GLY A 87 19.06 4.36 1.64
CA GLY A 87 18.14 3.21 1.51
C GLY A 87 17.29 2.91 2.74
N LYS A 88 16.91 3.96 3.48
CA LYS A 88 16.14 3.83 4.74
C LYS A 88 14.64 3.68 4.49
N THR A 89 14.17 4.15 3.33
CA THR A 89 12.78 4.03 2.90
C THR A 89 12.65 2.84 1.99
N LEU A 90 11.65 2.00 2.25
CA LEU A 90 11.23 0.91 1.37
C LEU A 90 9.97 1.33 0.63
N ARG A 91 9.94 1.05 -0.67
CA ARG A 91 8.81 1.34 -1.55
C ARG A 91 8.37 0.10 -2.31
N LEU A 92 7.12 0.15 -2.73
CA LEU A 92 6.49 -0.84 -3.59
C LEU A 92 5.83 -0.12 -4.76
N VAL A 93 5.93 -0.72 -5.94
CA VAL A 93 5.18 -0.26 -7.12
C VAL A 93 3.79 -0.89 -7.05
N LEU A 94 2.74 -0.10 -7.24
CA LEU A 94 1.38 -0.61 -7.39
C LEU A 94 1.12 -0.92 -8.87
N PRO A 95 0.75 -2.16 -9.23
CA PRO A 95 0.22 -2.48 -10.56
C PRO A 95 -1.02 -1.66 -10.90
N GLU A 96 -1.28 -1.44 -12.20
CA GLU A 96 -2.49 -0.75 -12.68
C GLU A 96 -3.77 -1.44 -12.18
N ASP A 97 -3.81 -2.78 -12.19
CA ASP A 97 -4.93 -3.55 -11.66
C ASP A 97 -5.23 -3.26 -10.18
N VAL A 98 -4.20 -2.91 -9.40
CA VAL A 98 -4.37 -2.56 -7.97
C VAL A 98 -4.90 -1.14 -7.82
N LEU A 99 -4.51 -0.21 -8.70
CA LEU A 99 -5.07 1.14 -8.71
C LEU A 99 -6.54 1.12 -9.10
N GLU A 100 -6.90 0.35 -10.14
CA GLU A 100 -8.28 0.16 -10.58
C GLU A 100 -9.12 -0.47 -9.46
N ALA A 101 -8.61 -1.52 -8.81
CA ALA A 101 -9.29 -2.16 -7.68
C ALA A 101 -9.54 -1.20 -6.49
N LEU A 102 -8.63 -0.25 -6.27
CA LEU A 102 -8.76 0.78 -5.23
C LEU A 102 -9.51 2.03 -5.70
N ASP A 103 -10.03 2.05 -6.93
CA ASP A 103 -10.71 3.18 -7.55
C ASP A 103 -9.84 4.46 -7.61
N ILE A 104 -8.52 4.31 -7.72
CA ILE A 104 -7.57 5.43 -7.79
C ILE A 104 -7.30 5.76 -9.25
N SER A 105 -7.66 6.98 -9.67
CA SER A 105 -7.40 7.44 -11.03
C SER A 105 -5.97 7.96 -11.23
N ASP A 106 -5.55 8.06 -12.49
CA ASP A 106 -4.23 8.55 -12.89
C ASP A 106 -3.92 9.96 -12.38
N ASP A 107 -4.96 10.80 -12.32
CA ASP A 107 -4.89 12.21 -11.90
C ASP A 107 -4.60 12.33 -10.40
N GLU A 108 -5.03 11.33 -9.63
CA GLU A 108 -4.80 11.24 -8.19
C GLU A 108 -3.40 10.68 -7.86
N VAL A 109 -2.65 10.19 -8.86
CA VAL A 109 -1.30 9.67 -8.65
C VAL A 109 -0.26 10.79 -8.77
N GLY A 110 0.20 11.27 -7.62
CA GLY A 110 1.25 12.30 -7.56
C GLY A 110 0.81 13.70 -8.00
N GLY A 111 -0.50 13.96 -8.09
CA GLY A 111 -1.07 15.31 -8.26
C GLY A 111 -0.88 16.21 -7.02
N ASP A 112 -1.48 17.40 -7.02
CA ASP A 112 -1.47 18.35 -5.89
C ASP A 112 -2.06 17.73 -4.61
N GLU A 113 -3.11 16.92 -4.79
CA GLU A 113 -3.80 16.17 -3.73
C GLU A 113 -3.75 14.68 -4.09
N PRO A 114 -2.62 14.00 -3.84
CA PRO A 114 -2.47 12.61 -4.25
C PRO A 114 -3.30 11.68 -3.36
N ALA A 115 -3.85 10.62 -3.96
CA ALA A 115 -4.60 9.61 -3.24
C ALA A 115 -3.79 9.00 -2.08
N GLU A 116 -4.49 8.69 -1.00
CA GLU A 116 -3.93 8.05 0.18
C GLU A 116 -4.48 6.62 0.32
N VAL A 117 -3.61 5.71 0.73
CA VAL A 117 -3.98 4.33 1.02
C VAL A 117 -3.60 3.99 2.46
N SER A 118 -4.55 3.36 3.17
CA SER A 118 -4.32 2.72 4.45
C SER A 118 -3.62 1.39 4.17
N VAL A 119 -2.48 1.17 4.81
CA VAL A 119 -1.69 -0.04 4.67
C VAL A 119 -1.81 -0.84 5.96
N TRP A 120 -2.35 -2.04 5.79
CA TRP A 120 -2.49 -3.04 6.83
C TRP A 120 -1.38 -4.07 6.66
N ALA A 121 -0.83 -4.58 7.76
CA ALA A 121 0.22 -5.59 7.70
C ALA A 121 0.20 -6.54 8.89
N GLY A 122 0.59 -7.78 8.62
CA GLY A 122 0.76 -8.88 9.57
C GLY A 122 1.59 -9.99 8.91
N ASP A 123 1.76 -11.12 9.60
CA ASP A 123 2.64 -12.25 9.22
C ASP A 123 2.70 -12.51 7.69
N GLN A 124 3.76 -12.02 7.03
CA GLN A 124 3.98 -12.09 5.58
C GLN A 124 2.83 -11.54 4.70
N LEU A 125 1.89 -10.78 5.22
CA LEU A 125 0.74 -10.23 4.50
C LEU A 125 0.72 -8.71 4.63
N VAL A 126 0.47 -8.03 3.52
CA VAL A 126 0.05 -6.63 3.51
C VAL A 126 -1.29 -6.51 2.81
N ALA A 127 -2.09 -5.52 3.18
CA ALA A 127 -3.30 -5.17 2.46
C ALA A 127 -3.41 -3.66 2.31
N PHE A 128 -4.03 -3.23 1.21
CA PHE A 128 -4.20 -1.83 0.85
C PHE A 128 -5.68 -1.52 0.75
N GLU A 129 -6.07 -0.39 1.32
CA GLU A 129 -7.44 0.13 1.30
C GLU A 129 -7.35 1.62 0.95
N ARG A 130 -8.25 2.13 0.11
CA ARG A 130 -8.30 3.57 -0.16
C ARG A 130 -8.68 4.30 1.12
N SER A 131 -7.85 5.25 1.55
CA SER A 131 -8.18 6.07 2.71
C SER A 131 -9.29 7.05 2.32
N GLU A 132 -10.46 6.93 2.95
CA GLU A 132 -11.52 7.91 2.79
C GLU A 132 -11.14 9.22 3.49
N GLU A 133 -11.42 10.37 2.86
CA GLU A 133 -11.33 11.67 3.51
C GLU A 133 -12.39 11.76 4.62
N ARG A 134 -11.97 11.58 5.88
CA ARG A 134 -12.82 11.92 7.03
C ARG A 134 -12.67 13.40 7.34
N THR A 135 -13.55 14.23 6.76
CA THR A 135 -13.70 15.62 7.22
C THR A 135 -14.26 15.60 8.64
N VAL A 136 -13.43 15.92 9.64
CA VAL A 136 -13.90 16.15 11.01
C VAL A 136 -14.23 17.62 11.14
N GLU A 137 -15.52 17.95 11.10
CA GLU A 137 -16.00 19.27 11.52
C GLU A 137 -15.87 19.37 13.04
N VAL A 138 -14.93 20.18 13.51
CA VAL A 138 -14.80 20.52 14.93
C VAL A 138 -15.52 21.85 15.14
N ASP A 139 -16.73 21.80 15.68
CA ASP A 139 -17.42 22.98 16.20
C ASP A 139 -16.58 23.56 17.35
N ARG A 140 -16.06 24.77 17.14
CA ARG A 140 -15.18 25.45 18.11
C ARG A 140 -15.95 26.37 19.07
N ASP A 141 -17.26 26.19 19.21
CA ASP A 141 -18.16 27.10 19.93
C ASP A 141 -18.55 26.64 21.35
N GLU A 142 -17.93 25.58 21.89
CA GLU A 142 -18.11 25.19 23.32
C GLU A 142 -16.89 25.54 24.18
N ALA A 143 -16.34 26.73 23.97
CA ALA A 143 -15.30 27.30 24.84
C ALA A 143 -15.53 28.78 25.15
N GLU A 144 -16.78 29.16 25.41
CA GLU A 144 -17.09 30.33 26.25
C GLU A 144 -18.00 29.86 27.39
N ASP A 145 -17.34 29.24 28.37
CA ASP A 145 -17.89 28.84 29.67
C ASP A 145 -18.02 30.07 30.59
N SER A 146 -19.05 30.04 31.45
CA SER A 146 -19.19 30.77 32.73
C SER A 146 -19.58 32.24 32.73
#